data_AF-A0A6J6XW01-F1
#
_entry.id   AF-A0A6J6XW01-F1
#
_cell.length_a   1.000
_cell.length_b   1.000
_cell.length_c   1.000
_cell.angle_alpha   90.00
_cell.angle_beta   90.00
_cell.angle_gamma   90.00
#
_symmetry.space_group_name_H-M   'P 1'
#
loop_
_entity.id
_entity.type
_entity.pdbx_description
1 polymer ?
#
loop_
_entity_poly.entity_id
_entity_poly.type
_entity_poly.pdbx_seq_one_letter_code
_entity_poly.pdbx_strand_id
1 'polypeptide(L)'
;MAVRKAVALAATMAALVTMVACSNSAPSSSQFANNVDGICRALGTGLGDLSKPSTVDDLKGFADDASHLFASAVTALKKLQVPSGSSAATSDAKTLVSNFDHLVDVLDDIATASRTADQATIDDRTTEFESVRAQDADLADSLDAKHCDLDPLFDELAPPVTDPPVTDPATTTPITASTDSNKTTLALAAELVPVDGLTFTDVADNLLTAWTTVLDNSPITAASPGRVAGVEVSKDGTLIANVYIFLPTDTVKSTSIFELANFLTQATVADDTVNGFPGLSWTTESGVAAFVGAQTTGDAGYVMYALSPSHDGLVVGITGLWASLPK
;
A
#
# COMPACT_ATOMS: atom_id res chain seq x y z
N MET A 1 -13.07 -14.92 34.81
CA MET A 1 -12.05 -15.75 35.48
C MET A 1 -10.77 -15.65 34.67
N ALA A 2 -9.76 -14.98 35.22
CA ALA A 2 -8.49 -14.74 34.53
C ALA A 2 -7.58 -15.97 34.66
N VAL A 3 -7.26 -16.60 33.52
CA VAL A 3 -6.19 -17.61 33.46
C VAL A 3 -4.99 -16.95 32.81
N ARG A 4 -4.08 -16.45 33.65
CA ARG A 4 -2.72 -16.11 33.25
C ARG A 4 -2.05 -17.40 32.76
N LYS A 5 -1.87 -17.56 31.45
CA LYS A 5 -0.94 -18.54 30.91
C LYS A 5 0.41 -17.87 30.79
N ALA A 6 1.32 -18.26 31.67
CA ALA A 6 2.74 -18.04 31.51
C ALA A 6 3.18 -18.83 30.27
N VAL A 7 3.52 -18.13 29.19
CA VAL A 7 4.31 -18.73 28.11
C VAL A 7 5.76 -18.55 28.51
N ALA A 8 6.38 -19.66 28.88
CA ALA A 8 7.79 -19.73 29.16
C ALA A 8 8.56 -19.38 27.88
N LEU A 9 9.36 -18.30 27.92
CA LEU A 9 10.43 -18.07 26.95
C LEU A 9 11.36 -19.29 27.00
N ALA A 10 11.14 -20.23 26.08
CA ALA A 10 12.04 -21.33 25.81
C ALA A 10 13.21 -20.79 24.99
N ALA A 11 14.25 -20.38 25.69
CA ALA A 11 15.57 -20.22 25.13
C ALA A 11 16.04 -21.57 24.57
N THR A 12 15.98 -21.76 23.24
CA THR A 12 16.76 -22.80 22.53
C THR A 12 16.70 -22.60 21.01
N MET A 13 17.54 -21.70 20.48
CA MET A 13 18.15 -21.90 19.15
C MET A 13 19.60 -21.39 19.17
N ALA A 14 20.41 -22.04 20.00
CA ALA A 14 21.83 -22.17 19.71
C ALA A 14 21.99 -23.32 18.69
N ALA A 15 21.61 -23.08 17.44
CA ALA A 15 21.84 -24.00 16.34
C ALA A 15 23.03 -23.50 15.50
N LEU A 16 24.22 -23.95 15.89
CA LEU A 16 25.29 -24.40 14.99
C LEU A 16 25.53 -23.58 13.71
N VAL A 17 25.88 -22.30 13.84
CA VAL A 17 26.89 -21.75 12.92
C VAL A 17 28.23 -22.11 13.56
N THR A 18 28.74 -23.30 13.24
CA THR A 18 30.18 -23.57 13.35
C THR A 18 30.88 -22.56 12.44
N MET A 19 31.16 -21.38 12.97
CA MET A 19 32.08 -20.43 12.38
C MET A 19 33.43 -21.12 12.30
N VAL A 20 33.70 -21.73 11.14
CA VAL A 20 35.06 -22.09 10.74
C VAL A 20 35.82 -20.78 10.68
N ALA A 21 36.60 -20.55 11.73
CA ALA A 21 37.51 -19.43 11.86
C ALA A 21 38.59 -19.48 10.76
N CYS A 22 38.93 -18.30 10.26
CA CYS A 22 40.19 -17.94 9.60
C CYS A 22 40.48 -18.50 8.20
N SER A 23 39.75 -18.01 7.19
CA SER A 23 40.38 -17.73 5.88
C SER A 23 40.00 -16.31 5.47
N ASN A 24 40.98 -15.45 5.15
CA ASN A 24 40.77 -14.05 4.74
C ASN A 24 40.19 -13.92 3.32
N SER A 25 39.46 -14.94 2.86
CA SER A 25 38.89 -15.03 1.53
C SER A 25 37.41 -14.75 1.65
N ALA A 26 36.90 -13.77 0.88
CA ALA A 26 35.47 -13.52 0.80
C ALA A 26 34.73 -14.81 0.40
N PRO A 27 33.51 -15.06 0.93
CA PRO A 27 32.76 -16.26 0.60
C PRO A 27 32.42 -16.30 -0.90
N SER A 28 32.31 -17.51 -1.46
CA SER A 28 31.73 -17.65 -2.80
C SER A 28 30.25 -17.24 -2.79
N SER A 29 29.70 -16.90 -3.96
CA SER A 29 28.26 -16.63 -4.10
C SER A 29 27.40 -17.79 -3.58
N SER A 30 27.81 -19.03 -3.81
CA SER A 30 27.11 -20.21 -3.29
C SER A 30 27.19 -20.34 -1.76
N GLN A 31 28.32 -19.97 -1.14
CA GLN A 31 28.43 -19.94 0.32
C GLN A 31 27.55 -18.85 0.93
N PHE A 32 27.50 -17.68 0.28
CA PHE A 32 26.62 -16.60 0.70
C PHE A 32 25.15 -17.00 0.60
N ALA A 33 24.72 -17.52 -0.56
CA ALA A 33 23.35 -18.02 -0.77
C ALA A 33 22.95 -19.06 0.28
N ASN A 34 23.80 -20.06 0.56
CA ASN A 34 23.55 -21.06 1.59
C ASN A 34 23.42 -20.47 3.00
N ASN A 35 24.15 -19.40 3.31
CA ASN A 35 24.03 -18.73 4.61
C ASN A 35 22.72 -17.93 4.73
N VAL A 36 22.32 -17.24 3.67
CA VAL A 36 21.02 -16.56 3.58
C VAL A 36 19.89 -17.58 3.72
N ASP A 37 19.95 -18.66 2.96
CA ASP A 37 19.01 -19.78 2.99
C ASP A 37 18.89 -20.38 4.41
N GLY A 38 20.01 -20.56 5.10
CA GLY A 38 20.04 -21.03 6.48
C GLY A 38 19.34 -20.09 7.47
N ILE A 39 19.46 -18.77 7.28
CA ILE A 39 18.76 -17.77 8.11
C ILE A 39 17.26 -17.81 7.82
N CYS A 40 16.88 -17.80 6.54
CA CYS A 40 15.48 -17.84 6.14
C CYS A 40 14.79 -19.13 6.59
N ARG A 41 15.46 -20.28 6.52
CA ARG A 41 14.94 -21.54 7.07
C ARG A 41 14.73 -21.48 8.58
N ALA A 42 15.65 -20.86 9.31
CA ALA A 42 15.50 -20.67 10.76
C ALA A 42 14.32 -19.74 11.10
N LEU A 43 14.17 -18.66 10.32
CA LEU A 43 13.03 -17.75 10.42
C LEU A 43 11.71 -18.47 10.13
N GLY A 44 11.60 -19.16 8.99
CA GLY A 44 10.39 -19.93 8.62
C GLY A 44 10.03 -21.01 9.64
N THR A 45 11.02 -21.70 10.21
CA THR A 45 10.80 -22.65 11.32
C THR A 45 10.23 -21.93 12.55
N GLY A 46 10.84 -20.81 12.95
CA GLY A 46 10.38 -20.04 14.11
C GLY A 46 8.96 -19.47 13.91
N LEU A 47 8.65 -18.99 12.71
CA LEU A 47 7.32 -18.50 12.35
C LEU A 47 6.28 -19.62 12.35
N GLY A 48 6.64 -20.81 11.84
CA GLY A 48 5.77 -21.99 11.87
C GLY A 48 5.48 -22.53 13.28
N ASP A 49 6.34 -22.23 14.26
CA ASP A 49 6.12 -22.55 15.67
C ASP A 49 5.18 -21.56 16.38
N LEU A 50 4.87 -20.41 15.77
CA LEU A 50 3.93 -19.45 16.33
C LEU A 50 2.49 -19.96 16.22
N SER A 51 1.70 -19.72 17.26
CA SER A 51 0.27 -20.02 17.22
C SER A 51 -0.44 -18.95 16.39
N LYS A 52 -1.03 -19.34 15.26
CA LYS A 52 -1.78 -18.42 14.40
C LYS A 52 -2.87 -17.70 15.18
N PRO A 53 -3.05 -16.38 14.97
CA PRO A 53 -4.02 -15.59 15.72
C PRO A 53 -5.44 -15.99 15.31
N SER A 54 -6.33 -16.13 16.29
CA SER A 54 -7.75 -16.43 16.07
C SER A 54 -8.67 -15.26 16.37
N THR A 55 -8.14 -14.22 17.01
CA THR A 55 -8.82 -12.99 17.40
C THR A 55 -7.86 -11.81 17.25
N VAL A 56 -8.40 -10.58 17.23
CA VAL A 56 -7.59 -9.34 17.22
C VAL A 56 -6.68 -9.25 18.45
N ASP A 57 -7.13 -9.76 19.60
CA ASP A 57 -6.31 -9.81 20.81
C ASP A 57 -5.13 -10.78 20.67
N ASP A 58 -5.30 -11.90 19.98
CA ASP A 58 -4.22 -12.85 19.68
C ASP A 58 -3.22 -12.26 18.66
N LEU A 59 -3.72 -11.44 17.73
CA LEU A 59 -2.93 -10.82 16.66
C LEU A 59 -1.77 -9.99 17.21
N LYS A 60 -2.01 -9.27 18.32
CA LYS A 60 -0.97 -8.51 19.00
C LYS A 60 0.23 -9.39 19.40
N GLY A 61 -0.05 -10.48 20.12
CA GLY A 61 1.00 -11.36 20.64
C GLY A 61 1.74 -12.06 19.50
N PHE A 62 0.99 -12.47 18.48
CA PHE A 62 1.56 -13.04 17.26
C PHE A 62 2.48 -12.07 16.52
N ALA A 63 2.04 -10.82 16.30
CA ALA A 63 2.81 -9.80 15.59
C ALA A 63 4.08 -9.39 16.37
N ASP A 64 3.99 -9.22 17.69
CA ASP A 64 5.15 -8.96 18.56
C ASP A 64 6.19 -10.11 18.47
N ASP A 65 5.75 -11.38 18.54
CA ASP A 65 6.63 -12.54 18.46
C ASP A 65 7.24 -12.71 17.06
N ALA A 66 6.46 -12.48 16.00
CA ALA A 66 6.94 -12.50 14.63
C ALA A 66 7.99 -11.39 14.39
N SER A 67 7.73 -10.16 14.85
CA SER A 67 8.66 -9.03 14.75
C SER A 67 10.02 -9.38 15.37
N HIS A 68 10.04 -10.01 16.54
CA HIS A 68 11.27 -10.47 17.18
C HIS A 68 12.06 -11.52 16.37
N LEU A 69 11.36 -12.43 15.68
CA LEU A 69 12.00 -13.41 14.80
C LEU A 69 12.61 -12.72 13.56
N PHE A 70 11.90 -11.78 12.93
CA PHE A 70 12.41 -10.99 11.82
C PHE A 70 13.63 -10.13 12.24
N ALA A 71 13.57 -9.45 13.39
CA ALA A 71 14.69 -8.66 13.91
C ALA A 71 15.94 -9.52 14.19
N SER A 72 15.75 -10.77 14.59
CA SER A 72 16.82 -11.74 14.76
C SER A 72 17.42 -12.17 13.42
N ALA A 73 16.58 -12.41 12.41
CA ALA A 73 17.00 -12.73 11.04
C ALA A 73 17.78 -11.57 10.40
N VAL A 74 17.27 -10.33 10.51
CA VAL A 74 17.98 -9.09 10.12
C VAL A 74 19.37 -9.03 10.75
N THR A 75 19.45 -9.25 12.07
CA THR A 75 20.73 -9.21 12.79
C THR A 75 21.70 -10.27 12.29
N ALA A 76 21.21 -11.45 11.90
CA ALA A 76 22.03 -12.49 11.30
C ALA A 76 22.47 -12.13 9.87
N LEU A 77 21.57 -11.60 9.04
CA LEU A 77 21.86 -11.17 7.66
C LEU A 77 22.91 -10.05 7.64
N LYS A 78 22.79 -9.05 8.53
CA LYS A 78 23.76 -7.95 8.68
C LYS A 78 25.17 -8.42 9.07
N LYS A 79 25.31 -9.64 9.61
CA LYS A 79 26.61 -10.24 9.96
C LYS A 79 27.24 -11.06 8.84
N LEU A 80 26.50 -11.35 7.76
CA LEU A 80 27.03 -12.12 6.66
C LEU A 80 28.12 -11.34 5.92
N GLN A 81 29.21 -12.04 5.59
CA GLN A 81 30.20 -11.50 4.68
C GLN A 81 29.67 -11.60 3.25
N VAL A 82 29.70 -10.49 2.52
CA VAL A 82 29.27 -10.45 1.12
C VAL A 82 30.42 -10.93 0.21
N PRO A 83 30.14 -11.72 -0.85
CA PRO A 83 31.15 -12.14 -1.82
C PRO A 83 31.88 -10.95 -2.46
N SER A 84 33.21 -11.03 -2.61
CA SER A 84 33.96 -10.01 -3.34
C SER A 84 33.79 -10.21 -4.86
N GLY A 85 33.38 -9.14 -5.56
CA GLY A 85 33.39 -9.11 -7.03
C GLY A 85 32.04 -9.29 -7.74
N SER A 86 30.92 -9.51 -7.03
CA SER A 86 29.57 -9.47 -7.63
C SER A 86 28.78 -8.27 -7.08
N SER A 87 28.67 -7.22 -7.89
CA SER A 87 27.90 -6.01 -7.54
C SER A 87 26.40 -6.31 -7.40
N ALA A 88 25.88 -7.24 -8.21
CA ALA A 88 24.47 -7.65 -8.16
C ALA A 88 24.15 -8.37 -6.84
N ALA A 89 24.90 -9.42 -6.47
CA ALA A 89 24.66 -10.12 -5.21
C ALA A 89 24.82 -9.23 -3.97
N THR A 90 25.70 -8.22 -4.04
CA THR A 90 25.84 -7.21 -2.97
C THR A 90 24.63 -6.27 -2.90
N SER A 91 24.07 -5.89 -4.05
CA SER A 91 22.87 -5.07 -4.11
C SER A 91 21.67 -5.83 -3.59
N ASP A 92 21.47 -7.05 -4.08
CA ASP A 92 20.35 -7.91 -3.73
C ASP A 92 20.39 -8.26 -2.23
N ALA A 93 21.56 -8.57 -1.68
CA ALA A 93 21.72 -8.76 -0.24
C ALA A 93 21.33 -7.54 0.60
N LYS A 94 21.61 -6.32 0.13
CA LYS A 94 21.24 -5.09 0.83
C LYS A 94 19.74 -4.84 0.74
N THR A 95 19.14 -5.08 -0.43
CA THR A 95 17.68 -4.99 -0.61
C THR A 95 16.98 -5.98 0.31
N LEU A 96 17.46 -7.23 0.40
CA LEU A 96 16.87 -8.25 1.28
C LEU A 96 16.93 -7.82 2.76
N VAL A 97 18.08 -7.28 3.21
CA VAL A 97 18.20 -6.75 4.57
C VAL A 97 17.25 -5.56 4.81
N SER A 98 17.11 -4.67 3.84
CA SER A 98 16.22 -3.51 3.92
C SER A 98 14.75 -3.92 3.98
N ASN A 99 14.36 -4.92 3.20
CA ASN A 99 13.01 -5.45 3.21
C ASN A 99 12.70 -6.14 4.54
N PHE A 100 13.63 -6.94 5.07
CA PHE A 100 13.45 -7.54 6.40
C PHE A 100 13.40 -6.50 7.53
N ASP A 101 14.20 -5.43 7.47
CA ASP A 101 14.09 -4.29 8.40
C ASP A 101 12.69 -3.64 8.30
N HIS A 102 12.19 -3.44 7.08
CA HIS A 102 10.85 -2.88 6.85
C HIS A 102 9.73 -3.80 7.37
N LEU A 103 9.85 -5.12 7.17
CA LEU A 103 8.90 -6.10 7.70
C LEU A 103 8.85 -6.09 9.23
N VAL A 104 9.95 -5.80 9.93
CA VAL A 104 9.94 -5.59 11.39
C VAL A 104 9.06 -4.38 11.75
N ASP A 105 9.25 -3.26 11.06
CA ASP A 105 8.46 -2.04 11.31
C ASP A 105 6.96 -2.27 11.02
N VAL A 106 6.64 -2.98 9.92
CA VAL A 106 5.26 -3.35 9.55
C VAL A 106 4.62 -4.24 10.62
N LEU A 107 5.33 -5.24 11.14
CA LEU A 107 4.82 -6.12 12.20
C LEU A 107 4.63 -5.36 13.53
N ASP A 108 5.53 -4.43 13.87
CA ASP A 108 5.38 -3.55 15.05
C ASP A 108 4.16 -2.61 14.92
N ASP A 109 3.88 -2.12 13.70
CA ASP A 109 2.68 -1.33 13.40
C ASP A 109 1.41 -2.19 13.56
N ILE A 110 1.38 -3.43 13.06
CA ILE A 110 0.26 -4.38 13.26
C ILE A 110 0.05 -4.64 14.76
N ALA A 111 1.13 -4.89 15.50
CA ALA A 111 1.06 -5.09 16.95
C ALA A 111 0.56 -3.85 17.70
N THR A 112 0.85 -2.66 17.19
CA THR A 112 0.36 -1.40 17.76
C THR A 112 -1.11 -1.14 17.43
N ALA A 113 -1.51 -1.31 16.18
CA ALA A 113 -2.89 -1.16 15.72
C ALA A 113 -3.85 -2.15 16.41
N SER A 114 -3.42 -3.40 16.62
CA SER A 114 -4.18 -4.39 17.39
C SER A 114 -4.41 -3.99 18.85
N ARG A 115 -3.50 -3.24 19.49
CA ARG A 115 -3.71 -2.72 20.86
C ARG A 115 -4.83 -1.68 20.92
N THR A 116 -5.09 -0.98 19.82
CA THR A 116 -6.14 0.05 19.72
C THR A 116 -7.37 -0.43 18.96
N ALA A 117 -7.42 -1.72 18.58
CA ALA A 117 -8.46 -2.31 17.71
C ALA A 117 -8.65 -1.53 16.40
N ASP A 118 -7.56 -1.01 15.84
CA ASP A 118 -7.56 -0.30 14.57
C ASP A 118 -7.47 -1.30 13.40
N GLN A 119 -8.63 -1.85 13.03
CA GLN A 119 -8.72 -2.89 12.00
C GLN A 119 -8.25 -2.41 10.63
N ALA A 120 -8.48 -1.15 10.28
CA ALA A 120 -8.05 -0.61 8.99
C ALA A 120 -6.51 -0.64 8.87
N THR A 121 -5.81 -0.15 9.90
CA THR A 121 -4.35 -0.22 9.93
C THR A 121 -3.84 -1.67 9.94
N ILE A 122 -4.51 -2.59 10.64
CA ILE A 122 -4.16 -4.02 10.61
C ILE A 122 -4.25 -4.58 9.19
N ASP A 123 -5.34 -4.33 8.48
CA ASP A 123 -5.59 -4.87 7.14
C ASP A 123 -4.60 -4.27 6.12
N ASP A 124 -4.37 -2.97 6.20
CA ASP A 124 -3.42 -2.25 5.35
C ASP A 124 -1.99 -2.78 5.54
N ARG A 125 -1.53 -2.87 6.79
CA ARG A 125 -0.18 -3.35 7.10
C ARG A 125 -0.01 -4.84 6.83
N THR A 126 -1.07 -5.65 6.98
CA THR A 126 -1.05 -7.05 6.56
C THR A 126 -0.87 -7.16 5.05
N THR A 127 -1.58 -6.35 4.27
CA THR A 127 -1.44 -6.31 2.81
C THR A 127 -0.03 -5.89 2.39
N GLU A 128 0.53 -4.87 3.05
CA GLU A 128 1.90 -4.43 2.83
C GLU A 128 2.93 -5.53 3.17
N PHE A 129 2.74 -6.22 4.30
CA PHE A 129 3.57 -7.36 4.70
C PHE A 129 3.60 -8.44 3.61
N GLU A 130 2.43 -8.83 3.10
CA GLU A 130 2.30 -9.84 2.04
C GLU A 130 2.98 -9.39 0.73
N SER A 131 2.88 -8.10 0.39
CA SER A 131 3.52 -7.53 -0.80
C SER A 131 5.05 -7.54 -0.70
N VAL A 132 5.60 -7.10 0.43
CA VAL A 132 7.06 -7.06 0.65
C VAL A 132 7.62 -8.48 0.73
N ARG A 133 6.90 -9.42 1.35
CA ARG A 133 7.29 -10.84 1.33
C ARG A 133 7.37 -11.40 -0.09
N ALA A 134 6.40 -11.10 -0.96
CA ALA A 134 6.44 -11.55 -2.35
C ALA A 134 7.67 -11.01 -3.10
N GLN A 135 8.03 -9.74 -2.86
CA GLN A 135 9.26 -9.17 -3.41
C GLN A 135 10.52 -9.85 -2.86
N ASP A 136 10.52 -10.25 -1.59
CA ASP A 136 11.62 -11.00 -0.98
C ASP A 136 11.76 -12.40 -1.56
N ALA A 137 10.66 -13.08 -1.93
CA ALA A 137 10.71 -14.37 -2.61
C ALA A 137 11.40 -14.25 -3.98
N ASP A 138 11.03 -13.25 -4.78
CA ASP A 138 11.66 -12.98 -6.08
C ASP A 138 13.16 -12.67 -5.94
N LEU A 139 13.52 -11.90 -4.90
CA LEU A 139 14.91 -11.54 -4.61
C LEU A 139 15.73 -12.72 -4.08
N ALA A 140 15.11 -13.59 -3.31
CA ALA A 140 15.74 -14.80 -2.82
C ALA A 140 16.03 -15.78 -3.96
N ASP A 141 15.13 -15.88 -4.93
CA ASP A 141 15.35 -16.64 -6.16
C ASP A 141 16.53 -16.10 -6.97
N SER A 142 16.70 -14.76 -7.04
CA SER A 142 17.89 -14.16 -7.70
C SER A 142 19.20 -14.53 -7.00
N LEU A 143 19.14 -14.76 -5.69
CA LEU A 143 20.24 -15.17 -4.84
C LEU A 143 20.45 -16.69 -4.75
N ASP A 144 19.58 -17.51 -5.36
CA ASP A 144 19.52 -18.99 -5.19
C ASP A 144 19.29 -19.41 -3.72
N ALA A 145 18.59 -18.57 -2.95
CA ALA A 145 18.26 -18.76 -1.53
C ALA A 145 16.80 -19.23 -1.34
N LYS A 146 16.52 -20.45 -1.77
CA LYS A 146 15.17 -21.00 -1.99
C LYS A 146 14.25 -21.05 -0.78
N HIS A 147 14.76 -20.97 0.46
CA HIS A 147 13.96 -21.04 1.68
C HIS A 147 13.55 -19.66 2.23
N CYS A 148 13.78 -18.55 1.51
CA CYS A 148 13.25 -17.25 1.90
C CYS A 148 11.86 -16.95 1.34
N ASP A 149 11.28 -17.85 0.54
CA ASP A 149 9.86 -17.87 0.27
C ASP A 149 9.13 -18.34 1.55
N LEU A 150 8.87 -17.40 2.45
CA LEU A 150 8.19 -17.66 3.71
C LEU A 150 6.70 -17.89 3.45
N ASP A 151 6.08 -18.81 4.18
CA ASP A 151 4.63 -18.99 4.12
C ASP A 151 3.90 -17.71 4.56
N PRO A 152 2.68 -17.45 4.04
CA PRO A 152 1.80 -16.43 4.58
C PRO A 152 1.61 -16.54 6.09
N LEU A 153 1.86 -15.43 6.77
CA LEU A 153 1.75 -15.36 8.24
C LEU A 153 0.32 -15.18 8.69
N PHE A 154 -0.43 -14.40 7.93
CA PHE A 154 -1.80 -14.08 8.22
C PHE A 154 -2.67 -14.91 7.29
N ASP A 155 -3.39 -15.88 7.86
CA ASP A 155 -4.55 -16.42 7.17
C ASP A 155 -5.61 -15.31 7.09
N GLU A 156 -6.41 -15.29 6.03
CA GLU A 156 -7.54 -14.36 5.88
C GLU A 156 -8.38 -14.41 7.16
N LEU A 157 -8.24 -13.41 8.03
CA LEU A 157 -8.95 -13.36 9.29
C LEU A 157 -10.44 -13.40 8.96
N ALA A 158 -11.15 -14.40 9.50
CA ALA A 158 -12.57 -14.53 9.23
C ALA A 158 -13.25 -13.18 9.56
N PRO A 159 -14.09 -12.65 8.65
CA PRO A 159 -14.72 -11.36 8.85
C PRO A 159 -15.43 -11.36 10.21
N PRO A 160 -15.41 -10.24 10.96
CA PRO A 160 -16.03 -10.17 12.26
C PRO A 160 -17.46 -10.69 12.14
N VAL A 161 -17.84 -11.61 13.03
CA VAL A 161 -19.18 -12.18 13.07
C VAL A 161 -20.14 -11.06 13.45
N THR A 162 -20.68 -10.36 12.45
CA THR A 162 -21.83 -9.49 12.66
C THR A 162 -23.00 -10.38 13.02
N ASP A 163 -23.59 -10.17 14.20
CA ASP A 163 -24.85 -10.82 14.58
C ASP A 163 -25.86 -10.68 13.43
N PRO A 164 -26.64 -11.74 13.12
CA PRO A 164 -27.57 -11.71 12.01
C PRO A 164 -28.56 -10.55 12.20
N PRO A 165 -28.74 -9.69 11.18
CA PRO A 165 -29.69 -8.59 11.27
C PRO A 165 -31.10 -9.15 11.48
N VAL A 166 -31.78 -8.65 12.51
CA VAL A 166 -33.21 -8.93 12.73
C VAL A 166 -33.96 -8.44 11.49
N THR A 167 -34.52 -9.36 10.71
CA THR A 167 -35.23 -9.06 9.47
C THR A 167 -36.65 -8.58 9.79
N ASP A 168 -36.88 -7.26 9.70
CA ASP A 168 -38.22 -6.69 9.56
C ASP A 168 -38.64 -6.67 8.07
N PRO A 169 -39.94 -6.79 7.75
CA PRO A 169 -40.42 -6.91 6.38
C PRO A 169 -40.16 -5.65 5.55
N ALA A 170 -39.77 -5.90 4.29
CA ALA A 170 -39.18 -4.97 3.34
C ALA A 170 -39.83 -3.58 3.24
N THR A 171 -39.02 -2.55 3.50
CA THR A 171 -39.20 -1.18 3.00
C THR A 171 -38.00 -0.90 2.10
N THR A 172 -38.23 -0.45 0.87
CA THR A 172 -37.18 0.02 -0.04
C THR A 172 -36.57 1.29 0.53
N THR A 173 -35.40 1.16 1.16
CA THR A 173 -34.63 2.28 1.70
C THR A 173 -33.52 2.67 0.70
N PRO A 174 -33.25 3.97 0.49
CA PRO A 174 -32.15 4.43 -0.36
C PRO A 174 -30.80 4.02 0.24
N ILE A 175 -29.77 3.90 -0.60
CA ILE A 175 -28.39 3.69 -0.19
C ILE A 175 -27.99 4.84 0.75
N THR A 176 -27.83 4.56 2.04
CA THR A 176 -27.36 5.55 3.01
C THR A 176 -25.85 5.70 2.85
N ALA A 177 -25.42 6.92 2.49
CA ALA A 177 -24.03 7.33 2.55
C ALA A 177 -23.47 7.12 3.97
N SER A 178 -22.20 6.71 4.05
CA SER A 178 -21.43 6.79 5.29
C SER A 178 -21.48 8.25 5.78
N THR A 179 -21.97 8.47 7.00
CA THR A 179 -22.25 9.80 7.54
C THR A 179 -21.04 10.52 8.14
N ASP A 180 -19.84 9.93 8.14
CA ASP A 180 -18.64 10.52 8.77
C ASP A 180 -17.47 10.70 7.79
N SER A 181 -17.74 11.20 6.57
CA SER A 181 -16.65 11.73 5.73
C SER A 181 -16.22 13.10 6.25
N ASN A 182 -14.92 13.32 6.44
CA ASN A 182 -14.34 14.63 6.71
C ASN A 182 -14.19 15.50 5.44
N LYS A 183 -14.78 15.05 4.32
CA LYS A 183 -14.76 15.69 3.02
C LYS A 183 -16.08 16.41 2.76
N THR A 184 -16.01 17.55 2.09
CA THR A 184 -17.18 18.30 1.63
C THR A 184 -17.21 18.39 0.12
N THR A 185 -18.39 18.26 -0.49
CA THR A 185 -18.54 18.36 -1.94
C THR A 185 -18.47 19.81 -2.42
N LEU A 186 -17.75 20.03 -3.52
CA LEU A 186 -17.70 21.27 -4.28
C LEU A 186 -18.29 21.01 -5.67
N ALA A 187 -19.40 21.68 -5.99
CA ALA A 187 -19.93 21.75 -7.36
C ALA A 187 -19.03 22.68 -8.18
N LEU A 188 -18.10 22.11 -8.92
CA LEU A 188 -17.05 22.86 -9.61
C LEU A 188 -17.50 23.28 -11.01
N ALA A 189 -18.32 22.48 -11.69
CA ALA A 189 -18.65 22.71 -13.09
C ALA A 189 -19.34 24.06 -13.35
N ALA A 190 -20.16 24.53 -12.40
CA ALA A 190 -20.85 25.81 -12.48
C ALA A 190 -19.91 27.04 -12.45
N GLU A 191 -18.69 26.87 -11.93
CA GLU A 191 -17.67 27.94 -11.81
C GLU A 191 -16.71 27.96 -13.00
N LEU A 192 -16.78 26.95 -13.89
CA LEU A 192 -15.88 26.82 -15.03
C LEU A 192 -16.39 27.58 -16.25
N VAL A 193 -15.47 28.27 -16.93
CA VAL A 193 -15.76 28.92 -18.21
C VAL A 193 -15.38 27.98 -19.34
N PRO A 194 -16.31 27.56 -20.23
CA PRO A 194 -15.99 26.76 -21.42
C PRO A 194 -14.82 27.32 -22.23
N VAL A 195 -13.84 26.47 -22.56
CA VAL A 195 -12.68 26.81 -23.40
C VAL A 195 -12.54 25.79 -24.53
N ASP A 196 -12.06 26.22 -25.70
CA ASP A 196 -11.71 25.33 -26.83
C ASP A 196 -12.79 24.30 -27.24
N GLY A 197 -14.07 24.67 -27.08
CA GLY A 197 -15.22 23.81 -27.39
C GLY A 197 -15.48 22.72 -26.35
N LEU A 198 -14.84 22.79 -25.19
CA LEU A 198 -15.07 21.91 -24.06
C LEU A 198 -16.27 22.39 -23.24
N THR A 199 -17.05 21.42 -22.77
CA THR A 199 -18.14 21.62 -21.82
C THR A 199 -17.84 20.86 -20.55
N PHE A 200 -18.28 21.42 -19.42
CA PHE A 200 -18.06 20.85 -18.10
C PHE A 200 -19.40 20.59 -17.42
N THR A 201 -19.55 19.38 -16.88
CA THR A 201 -20.67 19.00 -16.03
C THR A 201 -20.12 18.37 -14.76
N ASP A 202 -20.79 18.56 -13.63
CA ASP A 202 -20.41 17.81 -12.44
C ASP A 202 -20.63 16.31 -12.72
N VAL A 203 -19.72 15.46 -12.26
CA VAL A 203 -19.89 14.00 -12.35
C VAL A 203 -21.15 13.57 -11.60
N ALA A 204 -21.74 12.46 -12.03
CA ALA A 204 -22.88 11.88 -11.32
C ALA A 204 -22.54 11.60 -9.84
N ASP A 205 -23.50 11.83 -8.93
CA ASP A 205 -23.31 11.73 -7.48
C ASP A 205 -22.74 10.38 -7.04
N ASN A 206 -23.11 9.29 -7.71
CA ASN A 206 -22.59 7.96 -7.41
C ASN A 206 -21.10 7.82 -7.74
N LEU A 207 -20.62 8.48 -8.80
CA LEU A 207 -19.20 8.49 -9.16
C LEU A 207 -18.40 9.37 -8.19
N LEU A 208 -18.95 10.52 -7.80
CA LEU A 208 -18.31 11.36 -6.80
C LEU A 208 -18.24 10.65 -5.44
N THR A 209 -19.31 9.97 -5.04
CA THR A 209 -19.35 9.17 -3.81
C THR A 209 -18.33 8.04 -3.84
N ALA A 210 -18.16 7.37 -4.98
CA ALA A 210 -17.12 6.35 -5.14
C ALA A 210 -15.71 6.96 -4.98
N TRP A 211 -15.45 8.13 -5.56
CA TRP A 211 -14.19 8.84 -5.36
C TRP A 211 -13.98 9.27 -3.90
N THR A 212 -15.00 9.80 -3.23
CA THR A 212 -14.92 10.14 -1.79
C THR A 212 -14.63 8.91 -0.96
N THR A 213 -15.23 7.76 -1.29
CA THR A 213 -14.97 6.49 -0.62
C THR A 213 -13.52 6.06 -0.82
N VAL A 214 -12.96 6.18 -2.03
CA VAL A 214 -11.52 5.94 -2.27
C VAL A 214 -10.67 6.84 -1.38
N LEU A 215 -10.99 8.13 -1.28
CA LEU A 215 -10.23 9.06 -0.44
C LEU A 215 -10.37 8.79 1.06
N ASP A 216 -11.53 8.32 1.50
CA ASP A 216 -11.78 8.04 2.91
C ASP A 216 -11.16 6.70 3.36
N ASN A 217 -10.86 5.81 2.41
CA ASN A 217 -10.17 4.54 2.67
C ASN A 217 -8.67 4.59 2.30
N SER A 218 -8.21 5.60 1.57
CA SER A 218 -6.78 5.75 1.29
C SER A 218 -6.03 6.20 2.55
N PRO A 219 -4.94 5.51 2.96
CA PRO A 219 -4.16 5.84 4.16
C PRO A 219 -3.67 7.30 4.22
N ILE A 220 -3.57 7.94 3.07
CA ILE A 220 -3.00 9.26 2.88
C ILE A 220 -4.04 10.36 3.06
N THR A 221 -5.26 10.09 2.62
CA THR A 221 -6.33 11.09 2.55
C THR A 221 -7.47 10.83 3.52
N ALA A 222 -7.50 9.67 4.19
CA ALA A 222 -8.54 9.30 5.14
C ALA A 222 -8.66 10.31 6.29
N ALA A 223 -7.54 10.60 6.96
CA ALA A 223 -7.51 11.55 8.08
C ALA A 223 -7.54 13.03 7.64
N SER A 224 -7.31 13.31 6.35
CA SER A 224 -7.13 14.67 5.84
C SER A 224 -8.49 15.31 5.49
N PRO A 225 -9.01 16.28 6.27
CA PRO A 225 -10.24 16.96 5.90
C PRO A 225 -10.05 17.79 4.64
N GLY A 226 -11.11 18.02 3.86
CA GLY A 226 -11.00 18.88 2.68
C GLY A 226 -12.24 18.94 1.82
N ARG A 227 -12.05 19.38 0.58
CA ARG A 227 -13.12 19.51 -0.42
C ARG A 227 -12.87 18.55 -1.58
N VAL A 228 -13.92 17.94 -2.09
CA VAL A 228 -13.88 17.05 -3.25
C VAL A 228 -14.75 17.59 -4.37
N ALA A 229 -14.27 17.48 -5.60
CA ALA A 229 -15.03 17.82 -6.80
C ALA A 229 -14.81 16.75 -7.86
N GLY A 230 -15.77 16.59 -8.76
CA GLY A 230 -15.62 15.75 -9.95
C GLY A 230 -16.27 16.44 -11.14
N VAL A 231 -15.56 16.50 -12.26
CA VAL A 231 -16.00 17.15 -13.48
C VAL A 231 -15.88 16.19 -14.65
N GLU A 232 -16.98 16.00 -15.37
CA GLU A 232 -16.98 15.40 -16.69
C GLU A 232 -16.60 16.48 -17.71
N VAL A 233 -15.55 16.21 -18.47
CA VAL A 233 -15.10 17.06 -19.56
C VAL A 233 -15.55 16.42 -20.86
N SER A 234 -16.36 17.14 -21.63
CA SER A 234 -16.84 16.70 -22.94
C SER A 234 -16.42 17.65 -24.03
N LYS A 235 -16.21 17.12 -25.24
CA LYS A 235 -15.96 17.89 -26.46
C LYS A 235 -16.97 17.48 -27.52
N ASP A 236 -17.69 18.45 -28.07
CA ASP A 236 -18.72 18.22 -29.08
C ASP A 236 -19.75 17.14 -28.66
N GLY A 237 -20.10 17.12 -27.36
CA GLY A 237 -21.04 16.15 -26.77
C GLY A 237 -20.47 14.75 -26.52
N THR A 238 -19.18 14.53 -26.77
CA THR A 238 -18.48 13.28 -26.46
C THR A 238 -17.66 13.43 -25.19
N LEU A 239 -17.84 12.53 -24.22
CA LEU A 239 -17.02 12.49 -23.01
C LEU A 239 -15.55 12.23 -23.38
N ILE A 240 -14.66 13.13 -22.95
CA ILE A 240 -13.21 12.97 -23.16
C ILE A 240 -12.48 12.62 -21.87
N ALA A 241 -12.93 13.08 -20.70
CA ALA A 241 -12.33 12.71 -19.42
C ALA A 241 -13.29 12.93 -18.26
N ASN A 242 -13.13 12.14 -17.20
CA ASN A 242 -13.63 12.44 -15.86
C ASN A 242 -12.45 12.86 -15.00
N VAL A 243 -12.53 14.03 -14.38
CA VAL A 243 -11.47 14.57 -13.53
C VAL A 243 -12.00 14.79 -12.13
N TYR A 244 -11.40 14.12 -11.16
CA TYR A 244 -11.69 14.22 -9.74
C TYR A 244 -10.59 14.98 -9.05
N ILE A 245 -10.96 15.89 -8.15
CA ILE A 245 -10.03 16.75 -7.42
C ILE A 245 -10.30 16.60 -5.93
N PHE A 246 -9.22 16.45 -5.16
CA PHE A 246 -9.23 16.57 -3.71
C PHE A 246 -8.38 17.78 -3.29
N LEU A 247 -9.02 18.72 -2.59
CA LEU A 247 -8.44 19.92 -2.01
C LEU A 247 -8.34 19.72 -0.49
N PRO A 248 -7.23 19.17 0.02
CA PRO A 248 -7.07 18.97 1.44
C PRO A 248 -6.93 20.33 2.16
N THR A 249 -7.32 20.37 3.43
CA THR A 249 -7.19 21.57 4.28
C THR A 249 -5.72 21.86 4.58
N ASP A 250 -4.94 20.80 4.79
CA ASP A 250 -3.49 20.82 4.93
C ASP A 250 -2.84 20.22 3.68
N THR A 251 -1.63 20.64 3.32
CA THR A 251 -0.96 20.09 2.13
C THR A 251 -0.64 18.61 2.29
N VAL A 252 -0.80 17.84 1.22
CA VAL A 252 -0.43 16.42 1.17
C VAL A 252 0.97 16.30 0.55
N LYS A 253 1.83 15.42 1.08
CA LYS A 253 3.14 15.18 0.46
C LYS A 253 2.97 14.57 -0.93
N SER A 254 3.66 15.10 -1.93
CA SER A 254 3.62 14.55 -3.29
C SER A 254 4.14 13.12 -3.40
N THR A 255 5.04 12.68 -2.48
CA THR A 255 5.47 11.28 -2.41
C THR A 255 4.30 10.33 -2.14
N SER A 256 3.26 10.81 -1.46
CA SER A 256 2.03 10.05 -1.20
C SER A 256 1.16 9.88 -2.47
N ILE A 257 1.46 10.54 -3.58
CA ILE A 257 0.78 10.25 -4.86
C ILE A 257 1.10 8.83 -5.34
N PHE A 258 2.31 8.33 -5.10
CA PHE A 258 2.72 6.96 -5.46
C PHE A 258 1.90 5.92 -4.70
N GLU A 259 1.75 6.11 -3.40
CA GLU A 259 0.93 5.28 -2.53
C GLU A 259 -0.55 5.34 -2.93
N LEU A 260 -1.08 6.52 -3.29
CA LEU A 260 -2.46 6.63 -3.80
C LEU A 260 -2.64 5.95 -5.15
N ALA A 261 -1.64 6.02 -6.05
CA ALA A 261 -1.66 5.29 -7.32
C ALA A 261 -1.71 3.77 -7.07
N ASN A 262 -0.86 3.26 -6.19
CA ASN A 262 -0.84 1.84 -5.82
C ASN A 262 -2.15 1.41 -5.11
N PHE A 263 -2.80 2.31 -4.38
CA PHE A 263 -4.13 2.06 -3.82
C PHE A 263 -5.22 1.99 -4.91
N LEU A 264 -5.12 2.85 -5.92
CA LEU A 264 -6.06 2.92 -7.04
C LEU A 264 -5.89 1.77 -8.05
N THR A 265 -4.69 1.20 -8.15
CA THR A 265 -4.40 0.18 -9.14
C THR A 265 -3.31 -0.80 -8.71
N GLN A 266 -3.45 -2.06 -9.15
CA GLN A 266 -2.38 -3.06 -9.12
C GLN A 266 -1.62 -3.13 -10.45
N ALA A 267 -1.96 -2.29 -11.43
CA ALA A 267 -1.27 -2.25 -12.71
C ALA A 267 0.11 -1.60 -12.58
N THR A 268 0.99 -1.89 -13.54
CA THR A 268 2.25 -1.14 -13.67
C THR A 268 1.95 0.32 -13.96
N VAL A 269 2.40 1.20 -13.07
CA VAL A 269 2.33 2.65 -13.21
C VAL A 269 3.62 3.19 -13.85
N ALA A 270 3.51 4.32 -14.55
CA ALA A 270 4.65 5.03 -15.13
C ALA A 270 4.63 6.51 -14.72
N ASP A 271 5.81 7.07 -14.47
CA ASP A 271 5.99 8.51 -14.27
C ASP A 271 5.44 9.27 -15.47
N ASP A 272 4.64 10.30 -15.20
CA ASP A 272 3.99 11.09 -16.23
C ASP A 272 3.84 12.56 -15.82
N THR A 273 3.59 13.43 -16.79
CA THR A 273 3.32 14.84 -16.55
C THR A 273 2.23 15.33 -17.49
N VAL A 274 1.05 15.61 -16.92
CA VAL A 274 -0.10 16.11 -17.68
C VAL A 274 -0.35 17.57 -17.34
N ASN A 275 -0.32 18.46 -18.34
CA ASN A 275 -0.46 19.91 -18.16
C ASN A 275 0.54 20.52 -17.14
N GLY A 276 1.73 19.92 -17.02
CA GLY A 276 2.72 20.33 -16.03
C GLY A 276 2.50 19.79 -14.62
N PHE A 277 1.43 19.01 -14.38
CA PHE A 277 1.22 18.30 -13.12
C PHE A 277 2.04 17.01 -13.11
N PRO A 278 3.02 16.88 -12.21
CA PRO A 278 3.72 15.60 -12.03
C PRO A 278 2.76 14.57 -11.44
N GLY A 279 2.90 13.32 -11.88
CA GLY A 279 2.08 12.23 -11.40
C GLY A 279 2.46 10.88 -11.99
N LEU A 280 1.50 9.97 -11.94
CA LEU A 280 1.61 8.60 -12.45
C LEU A 280 0.44 8.31 -13.37
N SER A 281 0.73 7.62 -14.47
CA SER A 281 -0.27 7.12 -15.40
C SER A 281 -0.25 5.61 -15.51
N TRP A 282 -1.38 5.04 -15.86
CA TRP A 282 -1.53 3.62 -16.17
C TRP A 282 -2.72 3.40 -17.11
N THR A 283 -2.82 2.19 -17.65
CA THR A 283 -4.01 1.75 -18.39
C THR A 283 -4.76 0.73 -17.54
N THR A 284 -6.04 0.95 -17.29
CA THR A 284 -6.88 -0.01 -16.56
C THR A 284 -7.04 -1.30 -17.37
N GLU A 285 -7.51 -2.37 -16.71
CA GLU A 285 -7.83 -3.64 -17.41
C GLU A 285 -8.87 -3.47 -18.53
N SER A 286 -9.76 -2.46 -18.39
CA SER A 286 -10.76 -2.10 -19.39
C SER A 286 -10.22 -1.22 -20.54
N GLY A 287 -8.92 -0.92 -20.56
CA GLY A 287 -8.28 -0.09 -21.59
C GLY A 287 -8.49 1.41 -21.40
N VAL A 288 -8.96 1.85 -20.24
CA VAL A 288 -9.14 3.27 -19.91
C VAL A 288 -7.79 3.83 -19.46
N ALA A 289 -7.40 4.98 -19.99
CA ALA A 289 -6.23 5.70 -19.52
C ALA A 289 -6.55 6.38 -18.19
N ALA A 290 -5.69 6.19 -17.21
CA ALA A 290 -5.81 6.75 -15.87
C ALA A 290 -4.57 7.58 -15.52
N PHE A 291 -4.77 8.62 -14.73
CA PHE A 291 -3.70 9.47 -14.21
C PHE A 291 -4.02 9.91 -12.79
N VAL A 292 -3.04 9.86 -11.89
CA VAL A 292 -3.11 10.52 -10.59
C VAL A 292 -1.91 11.44 -10.44
N GLY A 293 -2.15 12.67 -10.00
CA GLY A 293 -1.10 13.69 -9.92
C GLY A 293 -1.40 14.76 -8.89
N ALA A 294 -0.47 15.69 -8.75
CA ALA A 294 -0.63 16.81 -7.83
C ALA A 294 -0.05 18.11 -8.38
N GLN A 295 -0.32 19.19 -7.66
CA GLN A 295 0.13 20.53 -8.02
C GLN A 295 1.66 20.66 -8.15
N THR A 296 2.42 20.02 -7.27
CA THR A 296 3.90 20.15 -7.20
C THR A 296 4.56 18.81 -6.85
N THR A 297 5.87 18.73 -7.05
CA THR A 297 6.72 17.61 -6.60
C THR A 297 7.14 17.72 -5.12
N GLY A 298 6.57 18.66 -4.37
CA GLY A 298 6.87 18.90 -2.95
C GLY A 298 5.63 18.64 -2.11
N ASP A 299 5.10 19.69 -1.50
CA ASP A 299 3.80 19.65 -0.83
C ASP A 299 2.71 20.11 -1.80
N ALA A 300 1.65 19.31 -1.89
CA ALA A 300 0.55 19.49 -2.81
C ALA A 300 -0.62 20.17 -2.14
N GLY A 301 -1.06 21.31 -2.70
CA GLY A 301 -2.32 21.96 -2.31
C GLY A 301 -3.57 21.24 -2.85
N TYR A 302 -3.41 20.28 -3.76
CA TYR A 302 -4.46 19.38 -4.22
C TYR A 302 -3.90 18.12 -4.86
N VAL A 303 -4.74 17.10 -4.89
CA VAL A 303 -4.52 15.84 -5.61
C VAL A 303 -5.60 15.72 -6.70
N MET A 304 -5.21 15.20 -7.86
CA MET A 304 -6.09 14.99 -8.99
C MET A 304 -6.06 13.51 -9.39
N TYR A 305 -7.23 12.95 -9.68
CA TYR A 305 -7.37 11.65 -10.33
C TYR A 305 -8.22 11.82 -11.58
N ALA A 306 -7.76 11.30 -12.71
CA ALA A 306 -8.43 11.46 -13.99
C ALA A 306 -8.52 10.14 -14.75
N LEU A 307 -9.63 9.97 -15.46
CA LEU A 307 -9.95 8.81 -16.29
C LEU A 307 -10.38 9.27 -17.68
N SER A 308 -9.90 8.60 -18.72
CA SER A 308 -10.27 8.89 -20.12
C SER A 308 -10.23 7.63 -20.99
N PRO A 309 -11.05 7.54 -22.06
CA PRO A 309 -10.88 6.50 -23.07
C PRO A 309 -9.49 6.46 -23.74
N SER A 310 -8.69 7.52 -23.64
CA SER A 310 -7.33 7.57 -24.20
C SER A 310 -6.43 8.53 -23.43
N HIS A 311 -5.11 8.34 -23.53
CA HIS A 311 -4.17 9.25 -22.88
C HIS A 311 -4.27 10.69 -23.45
N ASP A 312 -4.46 10.85 -24.76
CA ASP A 312 -4.71 12.17 -25.36
C ASP A 312 -5.97 12.85 -24.79
N GLY A 313 -7.01 12.07 -24.50
CA GLY A 313 -8.22 12.56 -23.84
C GLY A 313 -7.98 13.03 -22.40
N LEU A 314 -7.10 12.35 -21.63
CA LEU A 314 -6.66 12.85 -20.32
C LEU A 314 -5.98 14.21 -20.45
N VAL A 315 -5.03 14.33 -21.38
CA VAL A 315 -4.27 15.56 -21.59
C VAL A 315 -5.21 16.72 -21.95
N VAL A 316 -6.09 16.52 -22.94
CA VAL A 316 -7.07 17.56 -23.33
C VAL A 316 -8.03 17.88 -22.18
N GLY A 317 -8.53 16.86 -21.48
CA GLY A 317 -9.47 17.02 -20.37
C GLY A 317 -8.88 17.84 -19.22
N ILE A 318 -7.68 17.49 -18.77
CA ILE A 318 -6.99 18.16 -17.65
C ILE A 318 -6.56 19.57 -18.04
N THR A 319 -5.91 19.75 -19.20
CA THR A 319 -5.50 21.08 -19.68
C THR A 319 -6.70 22.00 -19.85
N GLY A 320 -7.79 21.50 -20.44
CA GLY A 320 -9.02 22.24 -20.62
C GLY A 320 -9.67 22.66 -19.31
N LEU A 321 -9.81 21.73 -18.37
CA LEU A 321 -10.33 22.02 -17.03
C LEU A 321 -9.52 23.11 -16.34
N TRP A 322 -8.19 23.00 -16.35
CA TRP A 322 -7.32 23.95 -15.66
C TRP A 322 -7.34 25.35 -16.28
N ALA A 323 -7.43 25.43 -17.61
CA ALA A 323 -7.59 26.70 -18.32
C ALA A 323 -8.96 27.37 -18.08
N SER A 324 -9.95 26.61 -17.61
CA SER A 324 -11.33 27.05 -17.38
C SER A 324 -11.60 27.55 -15.97
N LEU A 325 -10.64 27.36 -15.05
CA LEU A 325 -10.75 27.83 -13.67
C LEU A 325 -10.72 29.37 -13.62
N PRO A 326 -11.53 30.00 -12.74
CA PRO A 326 -11.46 31.43 -12.51
C PRO A 326 -10.06 31.81 -11.99
N LYS A 327 -9.55 32.95 -12.46
CA LYS A 327 -8.24 33.51 -12.08
C LYS A 327 -8.22 34.07 -10.66
#